data_AF-A0A8B6H4X8-F1
#
_entry.id   AF-A0A8B6H4X8-F1
#
_cell.length_a   1.000
_cell.length_b   1.000
_cell.length_c   1.000
_cell.angle_alpha   90.00
_cell.angle_beta   90.00
_cell.angle_gamma   90.00
#
_symmetry.space_group_name_H-M   'P 1'
#
loop_
_entity.id
_entity.type
_entity.pdbx_description
1 polymer ?
#
loop_
_entity_poly.entity_id
_entity_poly.type
_entity_poly.pdbx_seq_one_letter_code
_entity_poly.pdbx_strand_id
1 'polypeptide(L)'
;MSNDELLSFGLKDQSQNTTNEQTAHISMDKAEYDGNLEIQRMEANIGVIQAGKMSSRKMYIKNMQTGSKTVFVKVEYSISVPTKQTQITCSCQKEEFITVTTVSPFDVAVKLQSMKFEEIENIQAEEPFILLPELTCTSPWPVEFKSSQLQMPTNIQSTDEETVSQIQGVCLNKKECATECFCLITKSTSQTSTSLGTYTVSWRRKWDSDVELPFVTTSFPLPVVNIEHIPISVDLRLPAYGSVKQLLPLCYVIHNRTSYPQEMEVSMEPNDNFMFSGNKQIHFRVLPGKPYNLMYNLFPLMAGHLLLPKLAVNMVRYPGTIDPIVQKMLPSHVFIKPTGKTLSAGV
;
A
#
# COMPACT_ATOMS: atom_id res chain seq x y z
N MET A 1 -21.30 44.05 -40.23
CA MET A 1 -22.12 43.03 -39.54
C MET A 1 -21.21 41.82 -39.33
N SER A 2 -21.31 41.20 -38.15
CA SER A 2 -20.33 40.41 -37.37
C SER A 2 -18.99 40.01 -38.01
N ASN A 3 -17.90 40.56 -37.45
CA ASN A 3 -16.57 39.95 -37.55
C ASN A 3 -16.48 38.94 -36.40
N ASP A 4 -16.96 37.73 -36.61
CA ASP A 4 -16.86 36.69 -35.59
C ASP A 4 -15.46 36.05 -35.67
N GLU A 5 -14.69 36.17 -34.59
CA GLU A 5 -13.43 35.44 -34.43
C GLU A 5 -13.71 34.11 -33.71
N LEU A 6 -13.38 33.01 -34.37
CA LEU A 6 -13.56 31.67 -33.85
C LEU A 6 -12.22 31.08 -33.42
N LEU A 7 -12.13 30.66 -32.15
CA LEU A 7 -11.00 29.90 -31.63
C LEU A 7 -11.36 28.42 -31.64
N SER A 8 -10.66 27.63 -32.43
CA SER A 8 -10.74 26.17 -32.37
C SER A 8 -9.47 25.63 -31.73
N PHE A 9 -9.58 24.65 -30.86
CA PHE A 9 -8.42 24.00 -30.27
C PHE A 9 -8.72 22.53 -30.04
N GLY A 10 -7.69 21.69 -30.10
CA GLY A 10 -7.89 20.26 -29.98
C GLY A 10 -6.58 19.48 -29.93
N LEU A 11 -6.71 18.16 -29.81
CA LEU A 11 -5.60 17.24 -29.94
C LEU A 11 -5.39 16.93 -31.43
N LYS A 12 -4.13 16.90 -31.87
CA LYS A 12 -3.79 16.44 -33.21
C LYS A 12 -3.87 14.91 -33.22
N ASP A 13 -4.84 14.36 -33.94
CA ASP A 13 -4.99 12.90 -34.09
C ASP A 13 -3.73 12.28 -34.69
N GLN A 14 -3.14 11.31 -33.96
CA GLN A 14 -2.17 10.38 -34.52
C GLN A 14 -2.94 9.15 -35.00
N SER A 15 -3.27 9.12 -36.30
CA SER A 15 -3.61 7.94 -37.12
C SER A 15 -4.55 6.87 -36.55
N GLN A 16 -5.62 6.62 -37.31
CA GLN A 16 -6.51 5.45 -37.28
C GLN A 16 -5.77 4.15 -36.92
N ASN A 17 -6.05 3.58 -35.74
CA ASN A 17 -6.03 2.14 -35.51
C ASN A 17 -6.86 1.78 -34.27
N THR A 18 -7.99 1.13 -34.53
CA THR A 18 -8.68 0.10 -33.72
C THR A 18 -8.82 0.30 -32.20
N THR A 19 -10.08 0.41 -31.76
CA THR A 19 -10.54 0.45 -30.35
C THR A 19 -9.97 1.63 -29.53
N ASN A 20 -10.35 2.85 -29.90
CA ASN A 20 -9.99 4.08 -29.20
C ASN A 20 -10.75 4.19 -27.86
N GLU A 21 -10.20 3.64 -26.79
CA GLU A 21 -10.37 4.29 -25.49
C GLU A 21 -9.73 5.69 -25.62
N GLN A 22 -10.54 6.74 -25.49
CA GLN A 22 -10.01 8.10 -25.59
C GLN A 22 -9.03 8.36 -24.43
N THR A 23 -7.75 8.56 -24.76
CA THR A 23 -6.67 8.67 -23.76
C THR A 23 -6.40 10.10 -23.32
N ALA A 24 -7.16 11.07 -23.83
CA ALA A 24 -7.09 12.46 -23.41
C ALA A 24 -8.36 13.24 -23.73
N HIS A 25 -8.64 14.22 -22.89
CA HIS A 25 -9.83 15.04 -22.93
C HIS A 25 -9.46 16.51 -22.77
N ILE A 26 -10.13 17.37 -23.52
CA ILE A 26 -9.97 18.82 -23.41
C ILE A 26 -11.32 19.44 -23.00
N SER A 27 -11.28 20.35 -22.04
CA SER A 27 -12.45 21.14 -21.64
C SER A 27 -12.09 22.61 -21.38
N MET A 28 -13.08 23.49 -21.56
CA MET A 28 -13.02 24.88 -21.07
C MET A 28 -13.55 25.03 -19.65
N ASP A 29 -14.33 24.05 -19.17
CA ASP A 29 -14.86 24.00 -17.81
C ASP A 29 -14.02 23.07 -16.93
N LYS A 30 -13.79 23.52 -15.70
CA LYS A 30 -13.07 22.80 -14.65
C LYS A 30 -13.91 21.66 -14.03
N ALA A 31 -15.24 21.76 -14.05
CA ALA A 31 -16.12 20.92 -13.23
C ALA A 31 -16.42 19.50 -13.79
N GLU A 32 -16.17 19.24 -15.08
CA GLU A 32 -16.67 18.05 -15.77
C GLU A 32 -15.69 16.85 -15.79
N TYR A 33 -14.71 16.82 -14.89
CA TYR A 33 -13.59 15.86 -14.96
C TYR A 33 -13.93 14.39 -14.66
N ASP A 34 -15.05 14.11 -13.96
CA ASP A 34 -15.43 12.76 -13.49
C ASP A 34 -16.71 12.19 -14.13
N GLY A 35 -17.30 12.89 -15.12
CA GLY A 35 -18.70 12.65 -15.55
C GLY A 35 -18.97 12.22 -16.99
N ASN A 36 -17.97 11.80 -17.76
CA ASN A 36 -17.97 11.60 -19.24
C ASN A 36 -17.63 12.87 -20.02
N LEU A 37 -16.51 12.86 -20.74
CA LEU A 37 -16.30 13.81 -21.83
C LEU A 37 -15.47 13.19 -22.95
N GLU A 38 -16.09 12.96 -24.10
CA GLU A 38 -15.45 12.41 -25.29
C GLU A 38 -14.91 13.49 -26.25
N ILE A 39 -14.40 14.61 -25.71
CA ILE A 39 -14.14 15.81 -26.51
C ILE A 39 -12.65 15.95 -26.84
N GLN A 40 -12.31 15.74 -28.13
CA GLN A 40 -10.96 15.91 -28.69
C GLN A 40 -10.72 17.30 -29.30
N ARG A 41 -11.79 18.05 -29.58
CA ARG A 41 -11.77 19.38 -30.18
C ARG A 41 -12.89 20.24 -29.61
N MET A 42 -12.59 21.50 -29.32
CA MET A 42 -13.55 22.50 -28.88
C MET A 42 -13.43 23.76 -29.70
N GLU A 43 -14.52 24.52 -29.73
CA GLU A 43 -14.59 25.81 -30.38
C GLU A 43 -15.18 26.85 -29.42
N ALA A 44 -14.57 28.03 -29.39
CA ALA A 44 -14.97 29.13 -28.54
C ALA A 44 -15.03 30.41 -29.38
N ASN A 45 -16.17 31.11 -29.32
CA ASN A 45 -16.28 32.43 -29.93
C ASN A 45 -15.51 33.43 -29.05
N ILE A 46 -14.54 34.13 -29.65
CA ILE A 46 -13.77 35.16 -28.93
C ILE A 46 -14.41 36.55 -29.07
N GLY A 47 -15.34 36.72 -30.00
CA GLY A 47 -15.93 38.00 -30.36
C GLY A 47 -14.95 38.89 -31.12
N VAL A 48 -15.21 40.19 -31.16
CA VAL A 48 -14.36 41.16 -31.87
C VAL A 48 -13.21 41.60 -30.97
N ILE A 49 -11.96 41.35 -31.38
CA ILE A 49 -10.78 41.89 -30.68
C ILE A 49 -10.41 43.24 -31.30
N GLN A 50 -10.45 44.31 -30.50
CA GLN A 50 -10.03 45.64 -30.96
C GLN A 50 -8.51 45.72 -31.14
N ALA A 51 -8.05 46.57 -32.07
CA ALA A 51 -6.62 46.77 -32.31
C ALA A 51 -5.87 47.12 -31.01
N GLY A 52 -4.76 46.42 -30.75
CA GLY A 52 -3.96 46.58 -29.54
C GLY A 52 -4.53 45.93 -28.28
N LYS A 53 -5.73 45.31 -28.34
CA LYS A 53 -6.29 44.52 -27.23
C LYS A 53 -5.94 43.04 -27.36
N MET A 54 -6.00 42.35 -26.24
CA MET A 54 -5.71 40.93 -26.11
C MET A 54 -6.92 40.23 -25.47
N SER A 55 -7.23 39.03 -25.95
CA SER A 55 -8.21 38.13 -25.33
C SER A 55 -7.50 36.86 -24.87
N SER A 56 -7.88 36.36 -23.70
CA SER A 56 -7.31 35.15 -23.12
C SER A 56 -8.42 34.14 -22.82
N ARG A 57 -8.12 32.85 -23.01
CA ARG A 57 -8.97 31.72 -22.67
C ARG A 57 -8.13 30.65 -21.98
N LYS A 58 -8.66 30.08 -20.91
CA LYS A 58 -8.04 28.95 -20.20
C LYS A 58 -8.66 27.65 -20.71
N MET A 59 -7.81 26.64 -20.87
CA MET A 59 -8.19 25.32 -21.33
C MET A 59 -7.60 24.30 -20.36
N TYR A 60 -8.33 23.24 -20.10
CA TYR A 60 -7.91 22.16 -19.23
C TYR A 60 -7.76 20.88 -20.06
N ILE A 61 -6.68 20.15 -19.80
CA ILE A 61 -6.35 18.91 -20.51
C ILE A 61 -6.19 17.80 -19.48
N LYS A 62 -7.00 16.75 -19.60
CA LYS A 62 -6.85 15.49 -18.85
C LYS A 62 -6.16 14.49 -19.77
N ASN A 63 -4.99 13.98 -19.38
CA ASN A 63 -4.33 12.90 -20.11
C ASN A 63 -4.32 11.66 -19.22
N MET A 64 -4.81 10.54 -19.75
CA MET A 64 -4.87 9.25 -19.05
C MET A 64 -3.61 8.39 -19.30
N GLN A 65 -2.76 8.81 -20.25
CA GLN A 65 -1.53 8.12 -20.60
C GLN A 65 -0.33 9.08 -20.58
N THR A 66 0.80 8.56 -20.14
CA THR A 66 2.10 9.24 -20.22
C THR A 66 2.56 9.35 -21.68
N GLY A 67 3.34 10.40 -21.98
CA GLY A 67 3.86 10.64 -23.31
C GLY A 67 3.63 12.07 -23.78
N SER A 68 4.12 12.38 -24.98
CA SER A 68 3.98 13.70 -25.58
C SER A 68 2.77 13.74 -26.50
N LYS A 69 1.89 14.71 -26.29
CA LYS A 69 0.75 15.00 -27.16
C LYS A 69 0.90 16.38 -27.77
N THR A 70 0.52 16.52 -29.04
CA THR A 70 0.51 17.82 -29.72
C THR A 70 -0.91 18.38 -29.69
N VAL A 71 -1.07 19.52 -29.04
CA VAL A 71 -2.28 20.33 -29.03
C VAL A 71 -2.16 21.34 -30.17
N PHE A 72 -3.21 21.49 -30.96
CA PHE A 72 -3.29 22.58 -31.93
C PHE A 72 -4.21 23.68 -31.40
N VAL A 73 -3.88 24.92 -31.72
CA VAL A 73 -4.71 26.10 -31.48
C VAL A 73 -4.85 26.83 -32.80
N LYS A 74 -6.09 26.96 -33.26
CA LYS A 74 -6.46 27.58 -34.53
C LYS A 74 -7.35 28.78 -34.26
N VAL A 75 -7.01 29.93 -34.84
CA VAL A 75 -7.85 31.13 -34.85
C VAL A 75 -8.32 31.37 -36.27
N GLU A 76 -9.63 31.43 -36.47
CA GLU A 76 -10.27 31.85 -37.70
C GLU A 76 -10.89 33.23 -37.49
N TYR A 77 -10.62 34.18 -38.39
CA TYR A 77 -11.07 35.56 -38.24
C TYR A 77 -11.34 36.20 -39.60
N SER A 78 -12.19 37.23 -39.61
CA SER A 78 -12.52 37.99 -40.82
C SER A 78 -12.02 39.43 -40.73
N ILE A 79 -11.26 39.88 -41.73
CA ILE A 79 -10.80 41.26 -41.85
C ILE A 79 -11.53 41.95 -43.00
N SER A 80 -12.10 43.12 -42.72
CA SER A 80 -12.61 44.02 -43.75
C SER A 80 -11.51 44.94 -44.25
N VAL A 81 -11.14 44.85 -45.52
CA VAL A 81 -10.15 45.71 -46.16
C VAL A 81 -10.86 46.71 -47.08
N PRO A 82 -10.72 48.03 -46.87
CA PRO A 82 -11.29 49.02 -47.76
C PRO A 82 -10.49 49.07 -49.08
N THR A 83 -11.17 48.87 -50.21
CA THR A 83 -10.60 49.14 -51.54
C THR A 83 -11.27 50.37 -52.17
N LYS A 84 -10.66 50.93 -53.23
CA LYS A 84 -11.07 52.23 -53.81
C LYS A 84 -12.54 52.32 -54.27
N GLN A 85 -13.26 51.20 -54.39
CA GLN A 85 -14.66 51.17 -54.84
C GLN A 85 -15.57 50.24 -54.01
N THR A 86 -15.04 49.29 -53.24
CA THR A 86 -15.83 48.35 -52.41
C THR A 86 -15.08 47.90 -51.14
N GLN A 87 -15.80 47.47 -50.11
CA GLN A 87 -15.24 46.82 -48.92
C GLN A 87 -15.15 45.31 -49.18
N ILE A 88 -13.96 44.72 -49.06
CA ILE A 88 -13.75 43.27 -49.23
C ILE A 88 -13.56 42.64 -47.85
N THR A 89 -14.31 41.58 -47.56
CA THR A 89 -14.12 40.79 -46.34
C THR A 89 -13.26 39.57 -46.66
N CYS A 90 -12.08 39.49 -46.05
CA CYS A 90 -11.15 38.37 -46.16
C CYS A 90 -11.34 37.44 -44.95
N SER A 91 -11.58 36.15 -45.20
CA SER A 91 -11.49 35.12 -44.16
C SER A 91 -10.06 34.62 -44.05
N CYS A 92 -9.52 34.62 -42.84
CA CYS A 92 -8.14 34.29 -42.53
C CYS A 92 -8.09 33.26 -41.41
N GLN A 93 -7.06 32.43 -41.42
CA GLN A 93 -6.81 31.46 -40.36
C GLN A 93 -5.33 31.48 -39.96
N LYS A 94 -5.07 31.25 -38.67
CA LYS A 94 -3.73 31.00 -38.15
C LYS A 94 -3.78 29.79 -37.22
N GLU A 95 -2.83 28.89 -37.36
CA GLU A 95 -2.73 27.68 -36.54
C GLU A 95 -1.34 27.60 -35.89
N GLU A 96 -1.30 27.20 -34.62
CA GLU A 96 -0.10 26.98 -33.83
C GLU A 96 -0.18 25.60 -33.17
N PHE A 97 0.98 24.96 -32.97
CA PHE A 97 1.08 23.63 -32.36
C PHE A 97 1.92 23.68 -31.08
N ILE A 98 1.41 23.10 -30.01
CA ILE A 98 2.05 23.04 -28.69
C ILE A 98 2.21 21.57 -28.30
N THR A 99 3.45 21.17 -27.99
CA THR A 99 3.71 19.82 -27.47
C THR A 99 3.64 19.82 -25.94
N VAL A 100 2.77 18.98 -25.39
CA VAL A 100 2.57 18.80 -23.95
C VAL A 100 3.04 17.40 -23.56
N THR A 101 4.01 17.32 -22.67
CA THR A 101 4.51 16.05 -22.13
C THR A 101 3.79 15.69 -20.83
N THR A 102 3.24 14.49 -20.79
CA THR A 102 2.53 13.92 -19.63
C THR A 102 3.41 12.88 -18.96
N VAL A 103 3.54 12.99 -17.65
CA VAL A 103 4.28 12.05 -16.79
C VAL A 103 3.33 11.44 -15.76
N SER A 104 3.71 10.30 -15.18
CA SER A 104 3.04 9.81 -13.97
C SER A 104 3.14 10.88 -12.87
N PRO A 105 2.09 11.12 -12.07
CA PRO A 105 2.16 12.11 -11.00
C PRO A 105 3.07 11.66 -9.85
N PHE A 106 3.07 10.36 -9.58
CA PHE A 106 3.85 9.70 -8.55
C PHE A 106 4.00 8.22 -8.89
N ASP A 107 5.05 7.61 -8.35
CA ASP A 107 5.25 6.17 -8.37
C ASP A 107 4.77 5.58 -7.05
N VAL A 108 4.20 4.37 -7.08
CA VAL A 108 3.75 3.66 -5.89
C VAL A 108 4.58 2.40 -5.73
N ALA A 109 5.37 2.34 -4.66
CA ALA A 109 6.03 1.13 -4.21
C ALA A 109 5.26 0.51 -3.05
N VAL A 110 5.25 -0.82 -2.95
CA VAL A 110 4.51 -1.52 -1.89
C VAL A 110 5.48 -2.41 -1.14
N LYS A 111 5.52 -2.27 0.18
CA LYS A 111 6.28 -3.14 1.08
C LYS A 111 5.32 -3.86 2.00
N LEU A 112 5.63 -5.11 2.33
CA LEU A 112 4.91 -5.89 3.32
C LEU A 112 5.81 -6.16 4.52
N GLN A 113 5.24 -6.06 5.72
CA GLN A 113 5.96 -6.36 6.95
C GLN A 113 5.13 -7.22 7.90
N SER A 114 5.82 -7.99 8.73
CA SER A 114 5.22 -8.63 9.89
C SER A 114 4.85 -7.60 10.95
N MET A 115 4.09 -8.01 11.97
CA MET A 115 3.83 -7.16 13.16
C MET A 115 5.09 -6.85 13.99
N LYS A 116 6.24 -7.46 13.65
CA LYS A 116 7.56 -7.13 14.21
C LYS A 116 8.35 -6.14 13.33
N PHE A 117 7.72 -5.58 12.29
CA PHE A 117 8.35 -4.68 11.30
C PHE A 117 9.48 -5.33 10.49
N GLU A 118 9.45 -6.65 10.35
CA GLU A 118 10.36 -7.40 9.49
C GLU A 118 9.73 -7.55 8.10
N GLU A 119 10.50 -7.38 7.03
CA GLU A 119 10.00 -7.53 5.66
C GLU A 119 9.56 -8.97 5.38
N ILE A 120 8.41 -9.12 4.71
CA ILE A 120 7.84 -10.43 4.36
C ILE A 120 7.48 -10.47 2.87
N GLU A 121 7.68 -11.63 2.25
CA GLU A 121 7.26 -11.88 0.85
C GLU A 121 5.91 -12.59 0.78
N ASN A 122 5.62 -13.42 1.78
CA ASN A 122 4.39 -14.18 1.92
C ASN A 122 3.66 -13.76 3.20
N ILE A 123 2.33 -13.83 3.16
CA ILE A 123 1.49 -13.55 4.33
C ILE A 123 1.04 -14.88 4.94
N GLN A 124 0.81 -14.89 6.25
CA GLN A 124 0.31 -16.08 6.94
C GLN A 124 -1.22 -16.03 7.04
N ALA A 125 -1.85 -17.19 6.86
CA ALA A 125 -3.30 -17.32 7.01
C ALA A 125 -3.72 -16.95 8.44
N GLU A 126 -4.73 -16.08 8.55
CA GLU A 126 -5.33 -15.65 9.83
C GLU A 126 -4.35 -14.95 10.79
N GLU A 127 -3.23 -14.44 10.28
CA GLU A 127 -2.29 -13.62 11.02
C GLU A 127 -2.27 -12.17 10.48
N PRO A 128 -2.17 -11.17 11.37
CA PRO A 128 -2.04 -9.79 10.95
C PRO A 128 -0.68 -9.49 10.32
N PHE A 129 -0.67 -8.62 9.33
CA PHE A 129 0.51 -8.10 8.64
C PHE A 129 0.31 -6.62 8.27
N ILE A 130 1.40 -5.95 7.93
CA ILE A 130 1.42 -4.53 7.60
C ILE A 130 1.64 -4.36 6.10
N LEU A 131 0.77 -3.59 5.46
CA LEU A 131 0.90 -3.11 4.08
C LEU A 131 1.37 -1.64 4.10
N LEU A 132 2.46 -1.35 3.39
CA LEU A 132 3.06 -0.02 3.30
C LEU A 132 3.11 0.48 1.84
N PRO A 133 2.08 1.19 1.35
CA PRO A 133 2.14 1.90 0.08
C PRO A 133 2.97 3.18 0.24
N GLU A 134 4.06 3.28 -0.52
CA GLU A 134 4.99 4.40 -0.54
C GLU A 134 4.81 5.16 -1.87
N LEU A 135 4.33 6.39 -1.77
CA LEU A 135 4.10 7.32 -2.87
C LEU A 135 5.33 8.20 -3.05
N THR A 136 5.96 8.17 -4.22
CA THR A 136 7.08 9.05 -4.56
C THR A 136 6.68 10.01 -5.66
N CYS A 137 6.70 11.32 -5.40
CA CYS A 137 6.28 12.32 -6.37
C CYS A 137 7.26 12.42 -7.56
N THR A 138 6.76 12.15 -8.76
CA THR A 138 7.52 12.22 -10.01
C THR A 138 7.13 13.42 -10.87
N SER A 139 5.98 14.03 -10.56
CA SER A 139 5.51 15.27 -11.16
C SER A 139 6.54 16.42 -11.02
N PRO A 140 6.69 17.29 -12.04
CA PRO A 140 7.49 18.50 -11.92
C PRO A 140 6.83 19.57 -11.06
N TRP A 141 5.54 19.41 -10.72
CA TRP A 141 4.78 20.29 -9.83
C TRP A 141 4.45 19.60 -8.50
N PRO A 142 4.32 20.34 -7.39
CA PRO A 142 3.87 19.76 -6.13
C PRO A 142 2.50 19.11 -6.27
N VAL A 143 2.32 17.97 -5.60
CA VAL A 143 1.09 17.17 -5.63
C VAL A 143 0.47 17.17 -4.24
N GLU A 144 -0.77 17.64 -4.14
CA GLU A 144 -1.57 17.61 -2.91
C GLU A 144 -2.53 16.43 -2.93
N PHE A 145 -2.56 15.66 -1.84
CA PHE A 145 -3.44 14.52 -1.66
C PHE A 145 -4.68 14.92 -0.85
N LYS A 146 -5.86 14.55 -1.35
CA LYS A 146 -7.13 14.72 -0.63
C LYS A 146 -7.45 13.49 0.21
N SER A 147 -7.29 12.32 -0.36
CA SER A 147 -7.63 11.05 0.29
C SER A 147 -7.03 9.88 -0.46
N SER A 148 -6.88 8.77 0.24
CA SER A 148 -6.57 7.44 -0.28
C SER A 148 -7.66 6.46 0.14
N GLN A 149 -7.81 5.39 -0.62
CA GLN A 149 -8.72 4.30 -0.32
C GLN A 149 -8.09 2.97 -0.74
N LEU A 150 -8.17 1.99 0.15
CA LEU A 150 -7.77 0.62 -0.10
C LEU A 150 -9.00 -0.24 -0.41
N GLN A 151 -9.13 -0.68 -1.65
CA GLN A 151 -10.18 -1.61 -2.10
C GLN A 151 -9.65 -3.04 -2.00
N MET A 152 -9.98 -3.72 -0.91
CA MET A 152 -9.51 -5.09 -0.63
C MET A 152 -10.45 -6.15 -1.21
N PRO A 153 -9.95 -7.35 -1.55
CA PRO A 153 -10.81 -8.49 -1.85
C PRO A 153 -11.53 -8.99 -0.59
N THR A 154 -12.53 -9.85 -0.77
CA THR A 154 -13.38 -10.35 0.33
C THR A 154 -12.64 -11.15 1.41
N ASN A 155 -11.53 -11.79 1.05
CA ASN A 155 -10.71 -12.62 1.93
C ASN A 155 -9.64 -11.83 2.72
N ILE A 156 -9.54 -10.52 2.51
CA ILE A 156 -8.67 -9.62 3.29
C ILE A 156 -9.57 -8.64 4.03
N GLN A 157 -9.19 -8.29 5.26
CA GLN A 157 -9.83 -7.23 6.02
C GLN A 157 -8.78 -6.42 6.76
N SER A 158 -9.12 -5.18 7.09
CA SER A 158 -8.31 -4.41 8.02
C SER A 158 -8.52 -4.94 9.45
N THR A 159 -7.48 -4.86 10.27
CA THR A 159 -7.59 -5.08 11.71
C THR A 159 -8.13 -3.85 12.44
N ASP A 160 -8.08 -2.69 11.79
CA ASP A 160 -8.50 -1.41 12.37
C ASP A 160 -10.02 -1.23 12.17
N GLU A 161 -10.67 -0.57 13.13
CA GLU A 161 -12.12 -0.33 13.07
C GLU A 161 -12.50 0.59 11.90
N GLU A 162 -11.68 1.61 11.64
CA GLU A 162 -11.84 2.56 10.54
C GLU A 162 -10.52 2.80 9.81
N THR A 163 -10.51 2.64 8.49
CA THR A 163 -9.37 2.96 7.64
C THR A 163 -9.50 4.37 7.09
N VAL A 164 -8.82 5.32 7.72
CA VAL A 164 -8.73 6.71 7.26
C VAL A 164 -7.48 6.95 6.43
N SER A 165 -7.54 7.92 5.52
CA SER A 165 -6.37 8.34 4.74
C SER A 165 -5.38 9.09 5.62
N GLN A 166 -4.17 8.57 5.73
CA GLN A 166 -3.06 9.15 6.50
C GLN A 166 -2.32 10.23 5.71
N ILE A 167 -2.45 10.24 4.38
CA ILE A 167 -1.88 11.26 3.49
C ILE A 167 -2.82 12.44 3.23
N GLN A 168 -3.97 12.52 3.87
CA GLN A 168 -4.90 13.63 3.67
C GLN A 168 -4.24 14.99 3.99
N GLY A 169 -4.25 15.89 3.01
CA GLY A 169 -3.65 17.22 3.11
C GLY A 169 -2.12 17.25 2.93
N VAL A 170 -1.47 16.09 2.73
CA VAL A 170 -0.04 16.02 2.44
C VAL A 170 0.21 16.58 1.04
N CYS A 171 1.28 17.38 0.91
CA CYS A 171 1.73 17.92 -0.35
C CYS A 171 3.18 17.52 -0.60
N LEU A 172 3.44 16.79 -1.69
CA LEU A 172 4.77 16.32 -2.04
C LEU A 172 5.35 17.11 -3.22
N ASN A 173 6.54 17.66 -3.03
CA ASN A 173 7.38 18.17 -4.10
C ASN A 173 8.06 17.03 -4.85
N LYS A 174 8.64 17.34 -6.01
CA LYS A 174 9.36 16.37 -6.83
C LYS A 174 10.43 15.63 -6.00
N LYS A 175 10.40 14.30 -6.06
CA LYS A 175 11.25 13.34 -5.30
C LYS A 175 10.95 13.22 -3.81
N GLU A 176 10.00 13.97 -3.25
CA GLU A 176 9.53 13.69 -1.90
C GLU A 176 8.63 12.45 -1.91
N CYS A 177 8.58 11.77 -0.77
CA CYS A 177 7.76 10.58 -0.59
C CYS A 177 6.87 10.68 0.66
N ALA A 178 5.76 9.94 0.63
CA ALA A 178 4.90 9.69 1.76
C ALA A 178 4.51 8.22 1.79
N THR A 179 4.41 7.63 2.98
CA THR A 179 4.06 6.22 3.16
C THR A 179 2.86 6.11 4.07
N GLU A 180 1.88 5.30 3.66
CA GLU A 180 0.75 4.92 4.51
C GLU A 180 0.99 3.55 5.14
N CYS A 181 0.30 3.29 6.26
CA CYS A 181 0.40 2.02 6.98
C CYS A 181 -0.98 1.42 7.21
N PHE A 182 -1.23 0.25 6.61
CA PHE A 182 -2.47 -0.49 6.81
C PHE A 182 -2.19 -1.82 7.49
N CYS A 183 -2.81 -2.04 8.66
CA CYS A 183 -2.77 -3.34 9.34
C CYS A 183 -3.91 -4.20 8.78
N LEU A 184 -3.53 -5.32 8.16
CA LEU A 184 -4.42 -6.21 7.43
C LEU A 184 -4.33 -7.63 7.99
N ILE A 185 -5.40 -8.40 7.82
CA ILE A 185 -5.45 -9.81 8.19
C ILE A 185 -6.22 -10.58 7.11
N THR A 186 -5.77 -11.80 6.82
CA THR A 186 -6.50 -12.70 5.94
C THR A 186 -7.61 -13.40 6.71
N LYS A 187 -8.81 -13.48 6.12
CA LYS A 187 -9.87 -14.35 6.65
C LYS A 187 -9.52 -15.81 6.38
N SER A 188 -10.07 -16.71 7.20
CA SER A 188 -9.98 -18.16 6.97
C SER A 188 -10.32 -18.50 5.51
N THR A 189 -9.34 -18.96 4.76
CA THR A 189 -9.43 -19.29 3.34
C THR A 189 -8.60 -20.53 3.03
N SER A 190 -9.00 -21.31 2.03
CA SER A 190 -8.18 -22.42 1.52
C SER A 190 -7.28 -22.01 0.34
N GLN A 191 -7.29 -20.72 -0.04
CA GLN A 191 -6.48 -20.19 -1.13
C GLN A 191 -5.00 -20.15 -0.76
N THR A 192 -4.13 -20.45 -1.72
CA THR A 192 -2.66 -20.40 -1.55
C THR A 192 -2.05 -19.08 -1.97
N SER A 193 -2.82 -18.19 -2.58
CA SER A 193 -2.43 -16.83 -2.93
C SER A 193 -3.64 -15.92 -3.04
N THR A 194 -3.42 -14.61 -2.93
CA THR A 194 -4.48 -13.60 -3.06
C THR A 194 -3.92 -12.27 -3.53
N SER A 195 -4.72 -11.51 -4.28
CA SER A 195 -4.40 -10.10 -4.59
C SER A 195 -4.66 -9.24 -3.36
N LEU A 196 -3.81 -8.25 -3.08
CA LEU A 196 -4.09 -7.29 -2.02
C LEU A 196 -5.13 -6.22 -2.42
N GLY A 197 -5.64 -6.26 -3.65
CA GLY A 197 -6.68 -5.39 -4.15
C GLY A 197 -6.15 -4.19 -4.91
N THR A 198 -6.78 -3.03 -4.75
CA THR A 198 -6.42 -1.80 -5.46
C THR A 198 -6.26 -0.64 -4.48
N TYR A 199 -5.16 0.09 -4.61
CA TYR A 199 -4.90 1.32 -3.85
C TYR A 199 -5.24 2.53 -4.72
N THR A 200 -6.20 3.34 -4.28
CA THR A 200 -6.72 4.48 -5.05
C THR A 200 -6.44 5.77 -4.33
N VAL A 201 -5.92 6.77 -5.04
CA VAL A 201 -5.52 8.06 -4.47
C VAL A 201 -6.20 9.20 -5.21
N SER A 202 -6.81 10.11 -4.46
CA SER A 202 -7.37 11.37 -4.94
C SER A 202 -6.40 12.51 -4.70
N TRP A 203 -5.99 13.21 -5.75
CA TRP A 203 -4.89 14.18 -5.71
C TRP A 203 -5.08 15.32 -6.72
N ARG A 204 -4.34 16.41 -6.55
CA ARG A 204 -4.27 17.50 -7.52
C ARG A 204 -2.86 18.08 -7.58
N ARG A 205 -2.53 18.73 -8.69
CA ARG A 205 -1.31 19.55 -8.78
C ARG A 205 -1.55 20.89 -8.10
N LYS A 206 -0.58 21.35 -7.32
CA LYS A 206 -0.48 22.75 -6.92
C LYS A 206 0.29 23.50 -7.99
N TRP A 207 -0.26 24.64 -8.37
CA TRP A 207 0.36 25.58 -9.29
C TRP A 207 0.26 26.96 -8.66
N ASP A 208 1.24 27.82 -8.94
CA ASP A 208 1.40 29.17 -8.39
C ASP A 208 0.37 30.19 -8.94
N SER A 209 -0.87 29.75 -9.14
CA SER A 209 -1.97 30.60 -9.60
C SER A 209 -3.11 30.52 -8.61
N ASP A 210 -3.86 31.61 -8.47
CA ASP A 210 -5.13 31.67 -7.71
C ASP A 210 -6.21 30.66 -8.19
N VAL A 211 -5.94 29.90 -9.26
CA VAL A 211 -6.82 28.83 -9.73
C VAL A 211 -6.44 27.51 -9.07
N GLU A 212 -7.26 27.06 -8.14
CA GLU A 212 -7.20 25.69 -7.67
C GLU A 212 -7.54 24.71 -8.80
N LEU A 213 -6.81 23.61 -8.94
CA LEU A 213 -7.16 22.52 -9.86
C LEU A 213 -8.16 21.55 -9.21
N PRO A 214 -9.00 20.85 -10.00
CA PRO A 214 -9.87 19.82 -9.45
C PRO A 214 -9.03 18.62 -8.99
N PHE A 215 -9.54 17.90 -7.99
CA PHE A 215 -8.97 16.62 -7.62
C PHE A 215 -9.29 15.58 -8.69
N VAL A 216 -8.31 14.75 -9.01
CA VAL A 216 -8.45 13.59 -9.90
C VAL A 216 -8.05 12.34 -9.13
N THR A 217 -8.48 11.19 -9.64
CA THR A 217 -8.24 9.90 -9.00
C THR A 217 -7.32 9.03 -9.85
N THR A 218 -6.38 8.34 -9.20
CA THR A 218 -5.50 7.36 -9.84
C THR A 218 -5.47 6.10 -8.99
N SER A 219 -5.62 4.94 -9.64
CA SER A 219 -5.73 3.63 -9.00
C SER A 219 -4.57 2.74 -9.41
N PHE A 220 -4.01 2.03 -8.43
CA PHE A 220 -2.84 1.17 -8.57
C PHE A 220 -3.22 -0.25 -8.14
N PRO A 221 -3.05 -1.26 -9.01
CA PRO A 221 -3.24 -2.64 -8.59
C PRO A 221 -2.15 -3.02 -7.60
N LEU A 222 -2.55 -3.62 -6.48
CA LEU A 222 -1.62 -4.15 -5.49
C LEU A 222 -1.19 -5.57 -5.86
N PRO A 223 0.00 -6.02 -5.41
CA PRO A 223 0.55 -7.31 -5.80
C PRO A 223 -0.32 -8.49 -5.35
N VAL A 224 -0.14 -9.61 -6.05
CA VAL A 224 -0.62 -10.92 -5.61
C VAL A 224 0.46 -11.55 -4.74
N VAL A 225 0.07 -12.04 -3.58
CA VAL A 225 0.98 -12.59 -2.56
C VAL A 225 0.57 -14.01 -2.19
N ASN A 226 1.54 -14.84 -1.81
CA ASN A 226 1.25 -16.19 -1.36
C ASN A 226 0.75 -16.19 0.08
N ILE A 227 -0.13 -17.13 0.39
CA ILE A 227 -0.68 -17.35 1.72
C ILE A 227 -0.07 -18.64 2.29
N GLU A 228 0.70 -18.49 3.36
CA GLU A 228 1.27 -19.59 4.12
C GLU A 228 0.27 -20.13 5.13
N HIS A 229 -0.04 -21.42 5.01
CA HIS A 229 -0.93 -22.14 5.90
C HIS A 229 -0.11 -22.90 6.94
N ILE A 230 0.10 -22.29 8.10
CA ILE A 230 0.84 -22.94 9.19
C ILE A 230 -0.12 -23.85 9.97
N PRO A 231 0.15 -25.17 10.04
CA PRO A 231 -0.81 -26.14 10.59
C PRO A 231 -0.94 -26.08 12.11
N ILE A 232 0.01 -25.45 12.80
CA ILE A 232 0.04 -25.32 14.25
C ILE A 232 0.47 -23.92 14.68
N SER A 233 0.09 -23.53 15.89
CA SER A 233 0.63 -22.36 16.59
C SER A 233 1.00 -22.78 18.00
N VAL A 234 2.11 -22.23 18.50
CA VAL A 234 2.65 -22.57 19.82
C VAL A 234 2.89 -21.30 20.60
N ASP A 235 2.17 -21.14 21.70
CA ASP A 235 2.37 -20.06 22.66
C ASP A 235 3.17 -20.56 23.86
N LEU A 236 3.99 -19.69 24.44
CA LEU A 236 4.71 -19.99 25.67
C LEU A 236 4.18 -19.19 26.85
N ARG A 237 3.64 -19.89 27.85
CA ARG A 237 3.34 -19.32 29.16
C ARG A 237 4.55 -19.52 30.06
N LEU A 238 5.30 -18.45 30.27
CA LEU A 238 6.51 -18.39 31.08
C LEU A 238 6.47 -17.15 31.99
N PRO A 239 6.87 -17.24 33.27
CA PRO A 239 7.05 -16.07 34.11
C PRO A 239 8.05 -15.08 33.52
N ALA A 240 7.80 -13.77 33.71
CA ALA A 240 8.66 -12.71 33.14
C ALA A 240 10.14 -12.79 33.57
N TYR A 241 10.40 -13.40 34.73
CA TYR A 241 11.75 -13.70 35.20
C TYR A 241 11.72 -14.91 36.15
N GLY A 242 12.88 -15.54 36.32
CA GLY A 242 13.12 -16.55 37.36
C GLY A 242 14.18 -16.09 38.36
N SER A 243 14.52 -16.97 39.30
CA SER A 243 15.68 -16.81 40.19
C SER A 243 16.53 -18.08 40.19
N VAL A 244 17.82 -17.92 40.41
CA VAL A 244 18.74 -19.05 40.57
C VAL A 244 18.22 -20.02 41.63
N LYS A 245 18.21 -21.32 41.31
CA LYS A 245 17.78 -22.40 42.21
C LYS A 245 16.33 -22.28 42.69
N GLN A 246 15.47 -21.57 41.96
CA GLN A 246 14.03 -21.54 42.19
C GLN A 246 13.29 -22.17 41.02
N LEU A 247 12.13 -22.78 41.30
CA LEU A 247 11.29 -23.39 40.28
C LEU A 247 10.77 -22.33 39.30
N LEU A 248 10.94 -22.57 38.01
CA LEU A 248 10.43 -21.75 36.92
C LEU A 248 9.48 -22.59 36.05
N PRO A 249 8.16 -22.54 36.31
CA PRO A 249 7.20 -23.31 35.53
C PRO A 249 7.11 -22.78 34.10
N LEU A 250 6.94 -23.69 33.14
CA LEU A 250 6.92 -23.45 31.71
C LEU A 250 5.76 -24.24 31.10
N CYS A 251 4.92 -23.61 30.28
CA CYS A 251 3.84 -24.32 29.59
C CYS A 251 3.78 -23.89 28.12
N TYR A 252 3.99 -24.85 27.23
CA TYR A 252 3.74 -24.68 25.80
C TYR A 252 2.27 -24.99 25.53
N VAL A 253 1.56 -24.02 24.96
CA VAL A 253 0.16 -24.16 24.56
C VAL A 253 0.14 -24.35 23.05
N ILE A 254 -0.15 -25.56 22.62
CA ILE A 254 -0.11 -25.94 21.21
C ILE A 254 -1.54 -25.94 20.66
N HIS A 255 -1.77 -25.13 19.65
CA HIS A 255 -3.03 -25.00 18.93
C HIS A 255 -2.93 -25.69 17.56
N ASN A 256 -3.87 -26.59 17.27
CA ASN A 256 -4.01 -27.18 15.94
C ASN A 256 -4.93 -26.29 15.10
N ARG A 257 -4.38 -25.70 14.03
CA ARG A 257 -5.09 -24.84 13.08
C ARG A 257 -5.75 -25.61 11.93
N THR A 258 -5.48 -26.91 11.82
CA THR A 258 -6.09 -27.75 10.80
C THR A 258 -7.43 -28.31 11.25
N SER A 259 -8.27 -28.70 10.28
CA SER A 259 -9.58 -29.30 10.52
C SER A 259 -9.54 -30.76 10.98
N TYR A 260 -8.36 -31.36 11.10
CA TYR A 260 -8.17 -32.74 11.48
C TYR A 260 -7.07 -32.90 12.53
N PRO A 261 -7.09 -33.97 13.35
CA PRO A 261 -6.07 -34.16 14.36
C PRO A 261 -4.65 -34.31 13.79
N GLN A 262 -3.69 -33.66 14.45
CA GLN A 262 -2.26 -33.73 14.10
C GLN A 262 -1.50 -34.61 15.08
N GLU A 263 -0.56 -35.40 14.57
CA GLU A 263 0.37 -36.21 15.38
C GLU A 263 1.71 -35.48 15.47
N MET A 264 2.14 -35.24 16.70
CA MET A 264 3.33 -34.47 17.01
C MET A 264 4.29 -35.30 17.86
N GLU A 265 5.56 -35.20 17.51
CA GLU A 265 6.66 -35.67 18.33
C GLU A 265 7.46 -34.45 18.78
N VAL A 266 7.64 -34.33 20.10
CA VAL A 266 8.31 -33.19 20.69
C VAL A 266 9.42 -33.70 21.60
N SER A 267 10.58 -33.07 21.52
CA SER A 267 11.70 -33.33 22.41
C SER A 267 12.27 -32.05 23.01
N MET A 268 12.63 -32.09 24.29
CA MET A 268 13.28 -31.00 24.98
C MET A 268 14.80 -31.19 24.91
N GLU A 269 15.48 -30.25 24.27
CA GLU A 269 16.93 -30.27 24.17
C GLU A 269 17.57 -29.87 25.52
N PRO A 270 18.66 -30.56 25.94
CA PRO A 270 19.37 -30.21 27.15
C PRO A 270 20.04 -28.83 27.02
N ASN A 271 20.14 -28.12 28.15
CA ASN A 271 20.76 -26.80 28.21
C ASN A 271 21.48 -26.66 29.55
N ASP A 272 22.77 -26.34 29.54
CA ASP A 272 23.60 -26.31 30.75
C ASP A 272 23.18 -25.21 31.76
N ASN A 273 22.37 -24.25 31.33
CA ASN A 273 21.85 -23.19 32.17
C ASN A 273 20.66 -23.65 33.05
N PHE A 274 19.98 -24.74 32.67
CA PHE A 274 18.74 -25.19 33.29
C PHE A 274 18.72 -26.71 33.48
N MET A 275 18.40 -27.14 34.69
CA MET A 275 17.79 -28.46 34.84
C MET A 275 16.30 -28.36 34.50
N PHE A 276 15.69 -29.44 33.99
CA PHE A 276 14.24 -29.47 33.77
C PHE A 276 13.61 -30.78 34.24
N SER A 277 12.33 -30.70 34.57
CA SER A 277 11.46 -31.84 34.86
C SER A 277 10.24 -31.78 33.93
N GLY A 278 9.91 -32.91 33.31
CA GLY A 278 8.86 -33.05 32.31
C GLY A 278 9.23 -34.12 31.28
N ASN A 279 8.42 -34.25 30.23
CA ASN A 279 8.68 -35.24 29.19
C ASN A 279 9.87 -34.83 28.33
N LYS A 280 11.01 -35.54 28.46
CA LYS A 280 12.18 -35.30 27.59
C LYS A 280 11.84 -35.50 26.12
N GLN A 281 11.04 -36.54 25.82
CA GLN A 281 10.53 -36.82 24.49
C GLN A 281 9.11 -37.40 24.66
N ILE A 282 8.17 -36.92 23.86
CA ILE A 282 6.80 -37.41 23.90
C ILE A 282 6.17 -37.33 22.50
N HIS A 283 5.41 -38.37 22.18
CA HIS A 283 4.55 -38.41 21.02
C HIS A 283 3.09 -38.28 21.47
N PHE A 284 2.35 -37.36 20.86
CA PHE A 284 0.96 -37.09 21.23
C PHE A 284 0.15 -36.55 20.06
N ARG A 285 -1.17 -36.49 20.26
CA ARG A 285 -2.13 -36.02 19.26
C ARG A 285 -2.76 -34.70 19.70
N VAL A 286 -2.75 -33.71 18.81
CA VAL A 286 -3.40 -32.41 19.03
C VAL A 286 -4.69 -32.35 18.21
N LEU A 287 -5.82 -32.21 18.89
CA LEU A 287 -7.14 -32.15 18.26
C LEU A 287 -7.45 -30.72 17.77
N PRO A 288 -8.22 -30.55 16.68
CA PRO A 288 -8.73 -29.25 16.27
C PRO A 288 -9.57 -28.61 17.37
N GLY A 289 -9.46 -27.29 17.56
CA GLY A 289 -10.30 -26.52 18.49
C GLY A 289 -10.02 -26.74 19.98
N LYS A 290 -9.13 -27.66 20.37
CA LYS A 290 -8.71 -27.86 21.76
C LYS A 290 -7.20 -27.69 21.90
N PRO A 291 -6.71 -26.72 22.70
CA PRO A 291 -5.29 -26.58 22.93
C PRO A 291 -4.72 -27.78 23.69
N TYR A 292 -3.49 -28.17 23.35
CA TYR A 292 -2.71 -29.14 24.10
C TYR A 292 -1.67 -28.42 24.95
N ASN A 293 -1.74 -28.59 26.27
CA ASN A 293 -0.82 -27.96 27.21
C ASN A 293 0.31 -28.92 27.56
N LEU A 294 1.53 -28.58 27.15
CA LEU A 294 2.73 -29.34 27.47
C LEU A 294 3.53 -28.60 28.56
N MET A 295 3.51 -29.15 29.77
CA MET A 295 4.08 -28.53 30.97
C MET A 295 5.47 -29.05 31.29
N TYR A 296 6.35 -28.12 31.66
CA TYR A 296 7.69 -28.37 32.15
C TYR A 296 7.95 -27.52 33.39
N ASN A 297 8.89 -27.98 34.22
CA ASN A 297 9.43 -27.21 35.32
C ASN A 297 10.92 -27.02 35.08
N LEU A 298 11.35 -25.78 34.87
CA LEU A 298 12.76 -25.45 34.76
C LEU A 298 13.33 -25.10 36.14
N PHE A 299 14.61 -25.38 36.31
CA PHE A 299 15.38 -25.06 37.51
C PHE A 299 16.67 -24.35 37.07
N PRO A 300 16.71 -23.02 37.12
CA PRO A 300 17.84 -22.22 36.63
C PRO A 300 19.08 -22.42 37.50
N LEU A 301 20.22 -22.72 36.87
CA LEU A 301 21.50 -22.95 37.53
C LEU A 301 22.39 -21.70 37.57
N MET A 302 22.19 -20.77 36.64
CA MET A 302 22.95 -19.53 36.52
C MET A 302 22.03 -18.31 36.52
N ALA A 303 22.59 -17.13 36.79
CA ALA A 303 21.89 -15.85 36.68
C ALA A 303 22.21 -15.18 35.33
N GLY A 304 21.37 -14.22 34.93
CA GLY A 304 21.56 -13.43 33.71
C GLY A 304 20.44 -13.63 32.70
N HIS A 305 20.68 -13.15 31.47
CA HIS A 305 19.77 -13.33 30.35
C HIS A 305 20.12 -14.62 29.61
N LEU A 306 19.43 -15.71 29.95
CA LEU A 306 19.82 -17.07 29.55
C LEU A 306 18.94 -17.58 28.43
N LEU A 307 19.54 -18.32 27.50
CA LEU A 307 18.84 -19.04 26.44
C LEU A 307 17.98 -20.14 27.05
N LEU A 308 16.69 -20.18 26.71
CA LEU A 308 15.76 -21.23 27.13
C LEU A 308 16.13 -22.59 26.49
N PRO A 309 15.83 -23.72 27.15
CA PRO A 309 15.91 -25.04 26.52
C PRO A 309 15.02 -25.10 25.26
N LYS A 310 15.59 -25.55 24.14
CA LYS A 310 14.89 -25.61 22.87
C LYS A 310 13.87 -26.76 22.87
N LEU A 311 12.64 -26.44 22.48
CA LEU A 311 11.60 -27.44 22.20
C LEU A 311 11.68 -27.83 20.73
N ALA A 312 12.29 -28.97 20.42
CA ALA A 312 12.34 -29.50 19.07
C ALA A 312 11.00 -30.14 18.71
N VAL A 313 10.41 -29.71 17.58
CA VAL A 313 9.06 -30.14 17.18
C VAL A 313 9.09 -30.83 15.82
N ASN A 314 8.51 -32.02 15.74
CA ASN A 314 8.29 -32.75 14.50
C ASN A 314 6.81 -33.09 14.34
N MET A 315 6.31 -32.97 13.10
CA MET A 315 4.95 -33.34 12.73
C MET A 315 4.99 -34.42 11.66
N VAL A 316 4.28 -35.52 11.87
CA VAL A 316 4.30 -36.68 10.95
C VAL A 316 3.91 -36.28 9.52
N ARG A 317 2.94 -35.37 9.38
CA ARG A 317 2.43 -34.90 8.08
C ARG A 317 3.20 -33.73 7.48
N TYR A 318 4.09 -33.09 8.24
CA TYR A 318 4.88 -31.92 7.84
C TYR A 318 6.34 -32.09 8.29
N PRO A 319 7.04 -33.14 7.81
CA PRO A 319 8.38 -33.46 8.29
C PRO A 319 9.37 -32.36 7.90
N GLY A 320 10.18 -31.91 8.87
CA GLY A 320 11.31 -31.00 8.65
C GLY A 320 10.97 -29.52 8.40
N THR A 321 9.69 -29.14 8.25
CA THR A 321 9.29 -27.75 7.96
C THR A 321 8.85 -26.97 9.20
N ILE A 322 8.38 -27.66 10.24
CA ILE A 322 7.66 -27.04 11.37
C ILE A 322 8.59 -26.54 12.47
N ASP A 323 9.70 -27.23 12.77
CA ASP A 323 10.60 -26.82 13.86
C ASP A 323 11.06 -25.36 13.70
N PRO A 324 11.59 -24.91 12.54
CA PRO A 324 12.06 -23.53 12.39
C PRO A 324 10.93 -22.50 12.55
N ILE A 325 9.71 -22.85 12.14
CA ILE A 325 8.53 -22.00 12.27
C ILE A 325 8.16 -21.83 13.74
N VAL A 326 8.12 -22.94 14.50
CA VAL A 326 7.84 -22.91 15.94
C VAL A 326 8.90 -22.12 16.70
N GLN A 327 10.19 -22.25 16.35
CA GLN A 327 11.25 -21.47 17.00
C GLN A 327 11.06 -19.94 16.82
N LYS A 328 10.46 -19.49 15.71
CA LYS A 328 10.16 -18.06 15.48
C LYS A 328 8.95 -17.55 16.28
N MET A 329 8.06 -18.45 16.70
CA MET A 329 6.89 -18.14 17.53
C MET A 329 7.26 -17.95 19.00
N LEU A 330 8.31 -18.63 19.45
CA LEU A 330 8.69 -18.72 20.86
C LEU A 330 9.77 -17.69 21.24
N PRO A 331 9.76 -17.18 22.48
CA PRO A 331 10.88 -16.39 22.98
C PRO A 331 12.11 -17.29 23.18
N SER A 332 13.28 -16.77 22.85
CA SER A 332 14.53 -17.53 22.96
C SER A 332 15.21 -17.43 24.33
N HIS A 333 14.91 -16.39 25.12
CA HIS A 333 15.61 -16.10 26.36
C HIS A 333 14.66 -15.76 27.52
N VAL A 334 15.17 -15.93 28.74
CA VAL A 334 14.52 -15.50 29.97
C VAL A 334 15.55 -14.89 30.92
N PHE A 335 15.14 -13.87 31.68
CA PHE A 335 15.99 -13.27 32.69
C PHE A 335 15.92 -14.02 34.03
N ILE A 336 17.07 -14.42 34.55
CA ILE A 336 17.21 -15.11 35.84
C ILE A 336 17.95 -14.21 36.83
N LYS A 337 17.28 -13.88 37.92
CA LYS A 337 17.83 -13.10 39.02
C LYS A 337 18.86 -13.93 39.81
N PRO A 338 19.97 -13.33 40.27
CA PRO A 338 20.86 -13.98 41.21
C PRO A 338 20.12 -14.26 42.53
N THR A 339 20.56 -15.29 43.26
CA THR A 339 20.16 -15.47 44.65
C THR A 339 20.67 -14.28 45.47
N GLY A 340 19.74 -13.48 46.00
CA GLY A 340 20.08 -12.36 46.87
C GLY A 340 20.90 -12.84 48.07
N LYS A 341 21.89 -12.05 48.49
CA LYS A 341 22.55 -12.29 49.78
C LYS A 341 21.51 -12.05 50.87
N THR A 342 21.23 -13.05 51.70
CA THR A 342 20.68 -12.80 53.03
C THR A 342 21.68 -11.90 53.73
N LEU A 343 21.32 -10.64 53.97
CA LEU A 343 22.02 -9.80 54.93
C LEU A 343 21.93 -10.55 56.26
N SER A 344 23.01 -11.19 56.65
CA SER A 344 23.20 -11.64 58.03
C SER A 344 22.96 -10.42 58.91
N ALA A 345 21.86 -10.42 59.67
CA ALA A 345 21.68 -9.47 60.75
C ALA A 345 22.89 -9.64 61.66
N GLY A 346 23.83 -8.70 61.58
CA GLY A 346 25.01 -8.68 62.42
C GLY A 346 24.56 -8.62 63.88
N VAL A 347 25.00 -9.62 64.65
CA VAL A 347 24.94 -9.62 66.12
C VAL A 347 25.90 -8.58 66.65
#